data_AF-A0A330M3D6-F1
#
_entry.id   AF-A0A330M3D6-F1
#
_cell.length_a   1.000
_cell.length_b   1.000
_cell.length_c   1.000
_cell.angle_alpha   90.00
_cell.angle_beta   90.00
_cell.angle_gamma   90.00
#
_symmetry.space_group_name_H-M   'P 1'
#
loop_
_entity.id
_entity.type
_entity.pdbx_description
1 polymer ?
#
loop_
_entity_poly.entity_id
_entity_poly.type
_entity_poly.pdbx_seq_one_letter_code
_entity_poly.pdbx_strand_id
1 'polypeptide(L)'
;MFILIDFIFFKFGLKKYSTKEKRKRHPINLSWEGEYQQILEDMLKTGDIVFFSHKKNWISWLVQYFSKTDISHVGIYIGDGHIVHSSLSGSRKDHLQTFFDQGYEVIPTSLKNAENQPKDVDFSKYIGIPYSLKNVFLKGMYFTVGIPWRKFRLTYIFDMLVIFSILSATLYFWSFWIPFVSISILYLFLVSFAFLYRNEINIPASDPGEGFYILQKEINVIPNVLKMNEPWFLEKMQKATSNGN
;
A
#
# COMPACT_ATOMS: atom_id res chain seq x y z
N MET A 1 1.95 -17.55 -4.73
CA MET A 1 3.34 -17.37 -4.28
C MET A 1 3.30 -17.29 -2.77
N PHE A 2 4.06 -18.15 -2.08
CA PHE A 2 4.06 -18.24 -0.63
C PHE A 2 4.75 -17.03 0.00
N ILE A 3 4.36 -16.69 1.23
CA ILE A 3 4.79 -15.50 1.96
C ILE A 3 6.32 -15.40 2.07
N LEU A 4 7.03 -16.50 2.40
CA LEU A 4 8.48 -16.49 2.55
C LEU A 4 9.22 -16.26 1.22
N ILE A 5 8.76 -16.92 0.16
CA ILE A 5 9.34 -16.76 -1.18
C ILE A 5 9.07 -15.34 -1.69
N ASP A 6 7.87 -14.83 -1.45
CA ASP A 6 7.50 -13.46 -1.81
C ASP A 6 8.34 -12.43 -1.03
N PHE A 7 8.60 -12.67 0.25
CA PHE A 7 9.51 -11.84 1.06
C PHE A 7 10.94 -11.84 0.53
N ILE A 8 11.47 -13.00 0.14
CA ILE A 8 12.79 -13.11 -0.49
C ILE A 8 12.81 -12.29 -1.79
N PHE A 9 11.78 -12.43 -2.64
CA PHE A 9 11.70 -11.64 -3.87
C PHE A 9 11.60 -10.14 -3.58
N PHE A 10 10.89 -9.74 -2.54
CA PHE A 10 10.85 -8.33 -2.11
C PHE A 10 12.23 -7.85 -1.69
N LYS A 11 12.90 -8.60 -0.81
CA LYS A 11 14.20 -8.21 -0.24
C LYS A 11 15.28 -8.05 -1.32
N PHE A 12 15.24 -8.88 -2.34
CA PHE A 12 16.19 -8.86 -3.47
C PHE A 12 15.67 -8.11 -4.71
N GLY A 13 14.50 -7.47 -4.65
CA GLY A 13 13.93 -6.73 -5.78
C GLY A 13 13.66 -7.59 -7.03
N LEU A 14 13.27 -8.85 -6.85
CA LEU A 14 13.05 -9.83 -7.92
C LEU A 14 11.60 -9.86 -8.41
N LYS A 15 11.41 -10.36 -9.64
CA LYS A 15 10.10 -10.53 -10.30
C LYS A 15 9.25 -9.26 -10.20
N LYS A 16 8.06 -9.35 -9.58
CA LYS A 16 7.12 -8.23 -9.42
C LYS A 16 7.75 -7.03 -8.70
N TYR A 17 8.72 -7.24 -7.81
CA TYR A 17 9.37 -6.15 -7.09
C TYR A 17 10.50 -5.48 -7.90
N SER A 18 10.88 -6.05 -9.05
CA SER A 18 11.85 -5.40 -9.93
C SER A 18 11.24 -4.17 -10.61
N THR A 19 12.00 -3.09 -10.69
CA THR A 19 11.58 -1.85 -11.37
C THR A 19 11.14 -2.13 -12.81
N LYS A 20 11.80 -3.07 -13.50
CA LYS A 20 11.46 -3.48 -14.87
C LYS A 20 10.05 -4.08 -14.97
N GLU A 21 9.68 -5.00 -14.08
CA GLU A 21 8.35 -5.62 -14.12
C GLU A 21 7.25 -4.70 -13.59
N LYS A 22 7.55 -3.80 -12.65
CA LYS A 22 6.61 -2.76 -12.22
C LYS A 22 6.18 -1.86 -13.38
N ARG A 23 7.15 -1.34 -14.14
CA ARG A 23 6.91 -0.51 -15.33
C ARG A 23 6.09 -1.21 -16.42
N LYS A 24 6.13 -2.54 -16.50
CA LYS A 24 5.28 -3.30 -17.42
C LYS A 24 3.83 -3.44 -16.93
N ARG A 25 3.65 -3.61 -15.61
CA ARG A 25 2.33 -3.88 -15.00
C ARG A 25 1.51 -2.63 -14.81
N HIS A 26 2.18 -1.49 -14.64
CA HIS A 26 1.53 -0.21 -14.46
C HIS A 26 1.89 0.70 -15.63
N PRO A 27 0.92 1.20 -16.42
CA PRO A 27 1.17 2.28 -17.40
C PRO A 27 1.54 3.61 -16.72
N ILE A 28 1.76 3.58 -15.41
CA ILE A 28 2.20 4.68 -14.58
C ILE A 28 3.70 4.86 -14.86
N ASN A 29 4.03 5.53 -15.97
CA ASN A 29 5.35 6.14 -16.20
C ASN A 29 5.65 7.31 -15.22
N LEU A 30 4.88 7.39 -14.14
CA LEU A 30 4.71 8.50 -13.21
C LEU A 30 5.01 8.06 -11.78
N SER A 31 5.83 7.02 -11.65
CA SER A 31 6.47 6.72 -10.39
C SER A 31 7.79 7.50 -10.37
N TRP A 32 7.94 8.42 -9.42
CA TRP A 32 9.20 9.09 -9.18
C TRP A 32 9.99 8.30 -8.14
N GLU A 33 11.24 8.02 -8.45
CA GLU A 33 12.22 7.38 -7.57
C GLU A 33 13.51 8.19 -7.60
N GLY A 34 14.22 8.25 -6.48
CA GLY A 34 15.50 8.96 -6.39
C GLY A 34 15.34 10.33 -5.74
N GLU A 35 15.87 11.37 -6.39
CA GLU A 35 15.83 12.72 -5.87
C GLU A 35 14.47 13.37 -6.04
N TYR A 36 14.09 14.16 -5.04
CA TYR A 36 12.91 15.00 -5.10
C TYR A 36 13.04 16.03 -6.22
N GLN A 37 11.95 16.22 -6.98
CA GLN A 37 11.90 17.23 -8.03
C GLN A 37 10.76 18.19 -7.74
N GLN A 38 11.06 19.49 -7.75
CA GLN A 38 10.09 20.54 -7.47
C GLN A 38 8.91 20.55 -8.46
N ILE A 39 9.10 20.00 -9.66
CA ILE A 39 8.01 19.80 -10.64
C ILE A 39 6.83 19.01 -10.05
N LEU A 40 7.07 18.13 -9.07
CA LEU A 40 6.03 17.35 -8.41
C LEU A 40 5.06 18.26 -7.65
N GLU A 41 5.55 19.36 -7.05
CA GLU A 41 4.72 20.35 -6.36
C GLU A 41 3.82 21.09 -7.33
N ASP A 42 4.34 21.45 -8.51
CA ASP A 42 3.58 22.15 -9.55
C ASP A 42 2.47 21.30 -10.16
N MET A 43 2.62 19.98 -10.09
CA MET A 43 1.66 19.01 -10.64
C MET A 43 0.53 18.67 -9.67
N LEU A 44 0.79 18.78 -8.37
CA LEU A 44 -0.14 18.40 -7.33
C LEU A 44 -0.99 19.59 -6.90
N LYS A 45 -2.29 19.37 -6.77
CA LYS A 45 -3.23 20.32 -6.17
C LYS A 45 -3.59 19.88 -4.76
N THR A 46 -3.88 20.82 -3.87
CA THR A 46 -4.42 20.51 -2.54
C THR A 46 -5.62 19.57 -2.66
N GLY A 47 -5.61 18.48 -1.89
CA GLY A 47 -6.61 17.42 -1.95
C GLY A 47 -6.25 16.23 -2.85
N ASP A 48 -5.23 16.34 -3.70
CA ASP A 48 -4.74 15.22 -4.50
C ASP A 48 -4.19 14.10 -3.61
N ILE A 49 -4.31 12.86 -4.09
CA ILE A 49 -3.83 11.67 -3.37
C ILE A 49 -2.44 11.34 -3.87
N VAL A 50 -1.53 11.08 -2.93
CA VAL A 50 -0.18 10.63 -3.24
C VAL A 50 -0.02 9.21 -2.70
N PHE A 51 0.32 8.29 -3.60
CA PHE A 51 0.63 6.91 -3.23
C PHE A 51 2.13 6.71 -3.07
N PHE A 52 2.48 5.83 -2.16
CA PHE A 52 3.85 5.57 -1.77
C PHE A 52 4.13 4.06 -1.78
N SER A 53 5.34 3.70 -2.19
CA SER A 53 5.82 2.33 -2.25
C SER A 53 7.25 2.27 -1.69
N HIS A 54 7.44 1.64 -0.53
CA HIS A 54 8.78 1.51 0.07
C HIS A 54 9.39 0.14 -0.22
N LYS A 55 10.48 0.10 -0.98
CA LYS A 55 11.09 -1.17 -1.46
C LYS A 55 11.89 -1.94 -0.42
N LYS A 56 12.34 -1.27 0.65
CA LYS A 56 13.20 -1.88 1.70
C LYS A 56 12.51 -2.09 3.06
N ASN A 57 11.25 -1.67 3.22
CA ASN A 57 10.54 -1.72 4.50
C ASN A 57 9.63 -2.95 4.54
N TRP A 58 9.84 -3.83 5.53
CA TRP A 58 9.10 -5.09 5.65
C TRP A 58 7.60 -4.88 5.94
N ILE A 59 7.21 -3.79 6.60
CA ILE A 59 5.80 -3.46 6.84
C ILE A 59 5.15 -3.06 5.52
N SER A 60 5.86 -2.29 4.70
CA SER A 60 5.38 -1.94 3.36
C SER A 60 5.22 -3.18 2.49
N TRP A 61 6.15 -4.13 2.55
CA TRP A 61 5.98 -5.44 1.91
C TRP A 61 4.75 -6.17 2.40
N LEU A 62 4.51 -6.21 3.72
CA LEU A 62 3.36 -6.92 4.29
C LEU A 62 2.05 -6.34 3.74
N VAL A 63 1.94 -5.01 3.67
CA VAL A 63 0.79 -4.32 3.06
C VAL A 63 0.64 -4.72 1.59
N GLN A 64 1.71 -4.63 0.79
CA GLN A 64 1.70 -5.02 -0.64
C GLN A 64 1.34 -6.50 -0.84
N TYR A 65 1.84 -7.36 0.04
CA TYR A 65 1.56 -8.79 0.02
C TYR A 65 0.08 -9.06 0.18
N PHE A 66 -0.54 -8.56 1.25
CA PHE A 66 -1.95 -8.83 1.55
C PHE A 66 -2.93 -8.11 0.64
N SER A 67 -2.60 -6.89 0.21
CA SER A 67 -3.46 -6.06 -0.65
C SER A 67 -3.30 -6.35 -2.15
N LYS A 68 -2.24 -7.06 -2.57
CA LYS A 68 -1.87 -7.29 -3.98
C LYS A 68 -1.71 -6.01 -4.80
N THR A 69 -1.35 -4.91 -4.18
CA THR A 69 -0.93 -3.68 -4.87
C THR A 69 0.56 -3.44 -4.66
N ASP A 70 1.16 -2.67 -5.57
CA ASP A 70 2.53 -2.17 -5.40
C ASP A 70 2.57 -0.97 -4.44
N ILE A 71 1.42 -0.45 -4.01
CA ILE A 71 1.26 0.66 -3.07
C ILE A 71 1.25 0.14 -1.63
N SER A 72 2.08 0.72 -0.76
CA SER A 72 2.10 0.37 0.67
C SER A 72 1.61 1.48 1.59
N HIS A 73 1.55 2.71 1.10
CA HIS A 73 1.21 3.87 1.92
C HIS A 73 0.53 4.95 1.07
N VAL A 74 -0.23 5.83 1.73
CA VAL A 74 -1.01 6.88 1.07
C VAL A 74 -1.00 8.15 1.91
N GLY A 75 -1.00 9.30 1.24
CA GLY A 75 -1.15 10.61 1.84
C GLY A 75 -2.03 11.52 0.98
N ILE A 76 -2.47 12.62 1.57
CA ILE A 76 -3.21 13.68 0.88
C ILE A 76 -2.30 14.89 0.79
N TYR A 77 -2.11 15.43 -0.42
CA TYR A 77 -1.33 16.65 -0.62
C TYR A 77 -2.11 17.86 -0.10
N ILE A 78 -1.41 18.73 0.65
CA ILE A 78 -2.03 19.89 1.30
C ILE A 78 -1.40 21.22 0.87
N GLY A 79 -0.58 21.22 -0.19
CA GLY A 79 0.13 22.41 -0.69
C GLY A 79 1.55 22.52 -0.16
N ASP A 80 2.33 23.41 -0.78
CA ASP A 80 3.71 23.77 -0.43
C ASP A 80 4.63 22.55 -0.21
N GLY A 81 4.52 21.52 -1.06
CA GLY A 81 5.33 20.31 -0.94
C GLY A 81 4.94 19.38 0.22
N HIS A 82 3.88 19.67 0.98
CA HIS A 82 3.48 18.90 2.14
C HIS A 82 2.33 17.93 1.89
N ILE A 83 2.35 16.83 2.62
CA ILE A 83 1.24 15.88 2.69
C ILE A 83 0.80 15.67 4.14
N VAL A 84 -0.46 15.30 4.32
CA VAL A 84 -0.97 14.70 5.56
C VAL A 84 -1.13 13.21 5.33
N HIS A 85 -0.55 12.40 6.23
CA HIS A 85 -0.60 10.96 6.12
C HIS A 85 -0.61 10.30 7.51
N SER A 86 -1.01 9.02 7.56
CA SER A 86 -0.99 8.23 8.80
C SER A 86 0.22 7.31 8.85
N SER A 87 1.11 7.55 9.81
CA SER A 87 2.26 6.70 10.11
C SER A 87 1.98 5.81 11.32
N LEU A 88 2.90 4.92 11.69
CA LEU A 88 2.78 4.12 12.92
C LEU A 88 2.79 4.96 14.19
N SER A 89 3.36 6.17 14.16
CA SER A 89 3.33 7.12 15.29
C SER A 89 2.09 8.01 15.28
N GLY A 90 1.14 7.77 14.37
CA GLY A 90 -0.04 8.60 14.19
C GLY A 90 -0.04 9.41 12.90
N SER A 91 -1.11 10.17 12.73
CA SER A 91 -1.32 11.10 11.63
C SER A 91 -0.40 12.31 11.77
N ARG A 92 0.32 12.67 10.72
CA ARG A 92 1.32 13.75 10.72
C ARG A 92 1.37 14.48 9.38
N LYS A 93 1.96 15.67 9.41
CA LYS A 93 2.27 16.49 8.24
C LYS A 93 3.77 16.39 7.97
N ASP A 94 4.13 15.92 6.78
CA ASP A 94 5.52 15.81 6.33
C ASP A 94 5.68 16.46 4.96
N HIS A 95 6.90 16.90 4.65
CA HIS A 95 7.27 17.32 3.31
C HIS A 95 7.51 16.09 2.41
N LEU A 96 7.18 16.19 1.12
CA LEU A 96 7.35 15.09 0.15
C LEU A 96 8.80 14.61 0.07
N GLN A 97 9.77 15.53 0.17
CA GLN A 97 11.21 15.23 0.26
C GLN A 97 11.52 14.10 1.25
N THR A 98 10.87 14.08 2.42
CA THR A 98 11.12 13.08 3.47
C THR A 98 10.87 11.64 2.97
N PHE A 99 9.96 11.46 2.02
CA PHE A 99 9.69 10.15 1.43
C PHE A 99 10.76 9.75 0.41
N PHE A 100 11.25 10.70 -0.40
CA PHE A 100 12.36 10.46 -1.31
C PHE A 100 13.65 10.10 -0.56
N ASP A 101 13.97 10.82 0.52
CA ASP A 101 15.13 10.55 1.37
C ASP A 101 15.09 9.15 2.01
N GLN A 102 13.89 8.63 2.27
CA GLN A 102 13.66 7.29 2.80
C GLN A 102 13.61 6.21 1.71
N GLY A 103 13.77 6.59 0.44
CA GLY A 103 13.75 5.67 -0.70
C GLY A 103 12.35 5.14 -1.04
N TYR A 104 11.31 5.93 -0.77
CA TYR A 104 9.99 5.67 -1.31
C TYR A 104 9.96 5.98 -2.81
N GLU A 105 9.20 5.16 -3.52
CA GLU A 105 8.65 5.45 -4.83
C GLU A 105 7.35 6.24 -4.61
N VAL A 106 7.24 7.41 -5.25
CA VAL A 106 6.11 8.34 -5.10
C VAL A 106 5.29 8.36 -6.38
N ILE A 107 3.98 8.17 -6.25
CA ILE A 107 3.03 8.11 -7.36
C ILE A 107 1.92 9.16 -7.11
N PRO A 108 2.06 10.39 -7.62
CA PRO A 108 1.03 11.41 -7.53
C PRO A 108 -0.20 11.02 -8.35
N THR A 109 -1.37 11.20 -7.76
CA THR A 109 -2.66 10.93 -8.39
C THR A 109 -3.56 12.14 -8.27
N SER A 110 -3.84 12.78 -9.41
CA SER A 110 -4.77 13.91 -9.43
C SER A 110 -6.21 13.45 -9.46
N LEU A 111 -7.04 14.04 -8.61
CA LEU A 111 -8.48 13.77 -8.59
C LEU A 111 -9.17 14.69 -9.60
N LYS A 112 -9.87 14.10 -10.59
CA LYS A 112 -10.57 14.84 -11.66
C LYS A 112 -11.50 15.96 -11.16
N ASN A 113 -12.10 15.77 -9.98
CA ASN A 113 -13.04 16.70 -9.40
C ASN A 113 -12.43 17.57 -8.29
N ALA A 114 -11.10 17.74 -8.27
CA ALA A 114 -10.43 18.62 -7.31
C ALA A 114 -10.98 20.06 -7.35
N GLU A 115 -11.50 20.52 -8.50
CA GLU A 115 -12.12 21.84 -8.64
C GLU A 115 -13.40 22.00 -7.80
N ASN A 116 -14.08 20.90 -7.48
CA ASN A 116 -15.26 20.87 -6.61
C ASN A 116 -14.93 20.52 -5.16
N GLN A 117 -13.65 20.24 -4.84
CA GLN A 117 -13.27 20.05 -3.44
C GLN A 117 -13.23 21.40 -2.74
N PRO A 118 -13.63 21.46 -1.45
CA PRO A 118 -13.47 22.68 -0.66
C PRO A 118 -12.00 23.08 -0.71
N LYS A 119 -11.70 24.30 -1.17
CA LYS A 119 -10.32 24.81 -1.19
C LYS A 119 -9.69 24.89 0.21
N ASP A 120 -10.55 24.91 1.24
CA ASP A 120 -10.18 25.09 2.64
C ASP A 120 -10.57 23.87 3.49
N VAL A 121 -10.17 22.66 3.08
CA VAL A 121 -10.25 21.51 4.00
C VAL A 121 -9.17 21.68 5.06
N ASP A 122 -9.59 22.07 6.26
CA ASP A 122 -8.70 22.11 7.41
C ASP A 122 -8.33 20.67 7.86
N PHE A 123 -7.12 20.26 7.50
CA PHE A 123 -6.55 18.98 7.90
C PHE A 123 -5.88 19.00 9.27
N SER A 124 -5.75 20.16 9.92
CA SER A 124 -5.05 20.28 11.21
C SER A 124 -5.68 19.40 12.29
N LYS A 125 -7.01 19.27 12.27
CA LYS A 125 -7.78 18.40 13.18
C LYS A 125 -7.46 16.91 13.08
N TYR A 126 -6.85 16.47 11.97
CA TYR A 126 -6.47 15.07 11.79
C TYR A 126 -5.01 14.80 12.18
N ILE A 127 -4.21 15.85 12.39
CA ILE A 127 -2.81 15.70 12.80
C ILE A 127 -2.75 15.34 14.30
N GLY A 128 -1.85 14.42 14.66
CA GLY A 128 -1.65 13.96 16.03
C GLY A 128 -2.58 12.82 16.45
N ILE A 129 -3.56 12.42 15.62
CA ILE A 129 -4.42 11.27 15.91
C ILE A 129 -3.55 10.00 15.95
N PRO A 130 -3.54 9.25 17.06
CA PRO A 130 -2.67 8.10 17.21
C PRO A 130 -3.11 6.96 16.29
N TYR A 131 -2.13 6.23 15.78
CA TYR A 131 -2.37 5.08 14.95
C TYR A 131 -2.70 3.86 15.81
N SER A 132 -3.91 3.31 15.67
CA SER A 132 -4.33 2.16 16.45
C SER A 132 -3.72 0.86 15.90
N LEU A 133 -2.54 0.49 16.41
CA LEU A 133 -1.89 -0.79 16.09
C LEU A 133 -2.81 -1.98 16.34
N LYS A 134 -3.64 -1.93 17.39
CA LYS A 134 -4.67 -2.94 17.67
C LYS A 134 -5.63 -3.11 16.50
N ASN A 135 -6.15 -2.02 15.94
CA ASN A 135 -7.08 -2.09 14.82
C ASN A 135 -6.41 -2.61 13.55
N VAL A 136 -5.14 -2.31 13.34
CA VAL A 136 -4.38 -2.82 12.19
C VAL A 136 -4.10 -4.30 12.31
N PHE A 137 -3.66 -4.74 13.49
CA PHE A 137 -3.46 -6.15 13.77
C PHE A 137 -4.77 -6.93 13.58
N LEU A 138 -5.88 -6.44 14.13
CA LEU A 138 -7.19 -7.05 13.99
C LEU A 138 -7.64 -7.12 12.53
N LYS A 139 -7.46 -6.04 11.75
CA LYS A 139 -7.72 -6.05 10.31
C LYS A 139 -6.85 -7.07 9.57
N GLY A 140 -5.56 -7.16 9.90
CA GLY A 140 -4.66 -8.17 9.35
C GLY A 140 -5.16 -9.59 9.62
N MET A 141 -5.57 -9.87 10.86
CA MET A 141 -6.16 -11.16 11.25
C MET A 141 -7.46 -11.46 10.50
N TYR A 142 -8.29 -10.45 10.23
CA TYR A 142 -9.51 -10.65 9.43
C TYR A 142 -9.18 -11.10 8.00
N PHE A 143 -8.14 -10.54 7.38
CA PHE A 143 -7.67 -10.99 6.07
C PHE A 143 -7.13 -12.42 6.09
N THR A 144 -6.42 -12.83 7.14
CA THR A 144 -5.85 -14.19 7.24
C THR A 144 -6.91 -15.24 7.56
N VAL A 145 -7.97 -14.89 8.29
CA VAL A 145 -9.09 -15.81 8.59
C VAL A 145 -10.12 -15.86 7.45
N GLY A 146 -10.06 -14.91 6.51
CA GLY A 146 -10.92 -14.91 5.32
C GLY A 146 -12.30 -14.30 5.52
N ILE A 147 -12.43 -13.43 6.52
CA ILE A 147 -13.64 -12.62 6.74
C ILE A 147 -14.02 -11.84 5.46
N PRO A 148 -13.12 -11.05 4.84
CA PRO A 148 -13.37 -10.48 3.52
C PRO A 148 -13.17 -11.57 2.44
N TRP A 149 -14.08 -12.53 2.37
CA TRP A 149 -13.94 -13.75 1.55
C TRP A 149 -13.57 -13.47 0.08
N ARG A 150 -14.10 -12.40 -0.52
CA ARG A 150 -13.78 -12.01 -1.91
C ARG A 150 -12.30 -11.68 -2.12
N LYS A 151 -11.59 -11.23 -1.07
CA LYS A 151 -10.15 -10.91 -1.08
C LYS A 151 -9.30 -12.02 -0.47
N PHE A 152 -9.93 -13.00 0.17
CA PHE A 152 -9.25 -14.14 0.77
C PHE A 152 -8.54 -14.98 -0.30
N ARG A 153 -7.38 -15.52 0.06
CA ARG A 153 -6.64 -16.46 -0.76
C ARG A 153 -6.45 -17.75 0.01
N LEU A 154 -6.70 -18.88 -0.65
CA LEU A 154 -6.33 -20.18 -0.11
C LEU A 154 -4.83 -20.28 0.21
N THR A 155 -3.96 -19.53 -0.49
CA THR A 155 -2.54 -19.46 -0.17
C THR A 155 -2.26 -18.93 1.24
N TYR A 156 -3.12 -18.07 1.80
CA TYR A 156 -2.99 -17.59 3.17
C TYR A 156 -3.10 -18.71 4.21
N ILE A 157 -3.86 -19.76 3.91
CA ILE A 157 -3.93 -20.93 4.79
C ILE A 157 -2.53 -21.53 4.93
N PHE A 158 -1.90 -21.84 3.79
CA PHE A 158 -0.56 -22.40 3.76
C PHE A 158 0.49 -21.46 4.36
N ASP A 159 0.42 -20.16 4.07
CA ASP A 159 1.35 -19.17 4.62
C ASP A 159 1.30 -19.14 6.17
N MET A 160 0.10 -19.15 6.74
CA MET A 160 -0.09 -19.15 8.18
C MET A 160 0.34 -20.48 8.81
N LEU A 161 0.06 -21.62 8.16
CA LEU A 161 0.56 -22.92 8.63
C LEU A 161 2.09 -22.97 8.66
N VAL A 162 2.77 -22.40 7.64
CA VAL A 162 4.23 -22.28 7.65
C VAL A 162 4.72 -21.39 8.80
N ILE A 163 4.07 -20.25 9.04
CA ILE A 163 4.41 -19.36 10.16
C ILE A 163 4.23 -20.08 11.50
N PHE A 164 3.11 -20.78 11.70
CA PHE A 164 2.86 -21.55 12.92
C PHE A 164 3.88 -22.68 13.11
N SER A 165 4.27 -23.36 12.03
CA SER A 165 5.30 -24.39 12.08
C SER A 165 6.65 -23.81 12.52
N ILE A 166 7.06 -22.67 11.97
CA ILE A 166 8.32 -21.99 12.33
C ILE A 166 8.27 -21.56 13.80
N LEU A 167 7.21 -20.86 14.22
CA LEU A 167 7.05 -20.41 15.62
C LEU A 167 7.05 -21.57 16.61
N SER A 168 6.34 -22.65 16.28
CA SER A 168 6.29 -23.84 17.12
C SER A 168 7.66 -24.52 17.22
N ALA A 169 8.37 -24.65 16.09
CA ALA A 169 9.72 -25.23 16.06
C ALA A 169 10.72 -24.39 16.87
N THR A 170 10.64 -23.06 16.78
CA THR A 170 11.52 -22.15 17.53
C THR A 170 11.26 -22.21 19.04
N LEU A 171 9.99 -22.29 19.47
CA LEU A 171 9.64 -22.23 20.89
C LEU A 171 9.70 -23.58 21.60
N TYR A 172 9.40 -24.69 20.91
CA TYR A 172 9.17 -26.00 21.54
C TYR A 172 10.07 -27.12 21.02
N PHE A 173 10.96 -26.83 20.05
CA PHE A 173 11.97 -27.73 19.45
C PHE A 173 11.57 -29.22 19.35
N TRP A 174 11.73 -30.01 20.42
CA TRP A 174 11.38 -31.44 20.49
C TRP A 174 9.87 -31.74 20.48
N SER A 175 9.05 -30.84 21.01
CA SER A 175 7.60 -30.99 21.12
C SER A 175 6.85 -30.05 20.20
N PHE A 176 7.49 -29.54 19.14
CA PHE A 176 6.90 -28.51 18.27
C PHE A 176 5.59 -28.93 17.59
N TRP A 177 5.39 -30.24 17.39
CA TRP A 177 4.21 -30.76 16.71
C TRP A 177 2.92 -30.55 17.52
N ILE A 178 2.95 -30.62 18.86
CA ILE A 178 1.76 -30.41 19.70
C ILE A 178 1.20 -28.98 19.55
N PRO A 179 1.96 -27.90 19.79
CA PRO A 179 1.47 -26.54 19.62
C PRO A 179 1.15 -26.24 18.16
N PHE A 180 1.93 -26.76 17.20
CA PHE A 180 1.65 -26.59 15.77
C PHE A 180 0.31 -27.19 15.36
N VAL A 181 0.03 -28.45 15.74
CA VAL A 181 -1.24 -29.12 15.41
C VAL A 181 -2.40 -28.41 16.09
N SER A 182 -2.25 -28.05 17.38
CA SER A 182 -3.30 -27.37 18.15
C SER A 182 -3.68 -26.02 17.54
N ILE A 183 -2.70 -25.17 17.23
CA ILE A 183 -2.96 -23.85 16.63
C ILE A 183 -3.47 -23.96 15.18
N SER A 184 -3.01 -24.97 14.43
CA SER A 184 -3.46 -25.22 13.06
C SER A 184 -4.92 -25.66 13.01
N ILE A 185 -5.34 -26.56 13.90
CA ILE A 185 -6.74 -26.99 14.02
C ILE A 185 -7.64 -25.79 14.35
N LEU A 186 -7.25 -24.98 15.34
CA LEU A 186 -8.02 -23.79 15.71
C LEU A 186 -8.13 -22.80 14.55
N TYR A 187 -7.02 -22.53 13.84
CA TYR A 187 -7.02 -21.63 12.70
C TYR A 187 -7.86 -22.15 11.54
N LEU A 188 -7.75 -23.43 11.19
CA LEU A 188 -8.57 -24.04 10.14
C LEU A 188 -10.05 -24.00 10.50
N PHE A 189 -10.41 -24.26 11.76
CA PHE A 189 -11.77 -24.08 12.25
C PHE A 189 -12.27 -22.65 12.05
N LEU A 190 -11.47 -21.63 12.40
CA LEU A 190 -11.83 -20.22 12.21
C LEU A 190 -12.02 -19.86 10.73
N VAL A 191 -11.14 -20.33 9.84
CA VAL A 191 -11.26 -20.11 8.39
C VAL A 191 -12.52 -20.78 7.84
N SER A 192 -12.77 -22.04 8.22
CA SER A 192 -13.97 -22.77 7.83
C SER A 192 -15.24 -22.08 8.33
N PHE A 193 -15.24 -21.63 9.58
CA PHE A 193 -16.34 -20.88 10.17
C PHE A 193 -16.59 -19.57 9.40
N ALA A 194 -15.56 -18.76 9.18
CA ALA A 194 -15.68 -17.51 8.41
C ALA A 194 -16.20 -17.75 6.98
N PHE A 195 -15.81 -18.86 6.35
CA PHE A 195 -16.29 -19.24 5.02
C PHE A 195 -17.77 -19.67 5.00
N LEU A 196 -18.20 -20.48 5.98
CA LEU A 196 -19.58 -20.95 6.09
C LEU A 196 -20.55 -19.80 6.38
N TYR A 197 -20.17 -18.91 7.31
CA TYR A 197 -20.96 -17.76 7.72
C TYR A 197 -20.63 -16.48 6.94
N ARG A 198 -20.02 -16.61 5.75
CA ARG A 198 -19.53 -15.44 4.98
C ARG A 198 -20.63 -14.44 4.63
N ASN A 199 -21.87 -14.88 4.45
CA ASN A 199 -22.98 -13.97 4.09
C ASN A 199 -23.44 -13.13 5.30
N GLU A 200 -23.26 -13.65 6.51
CA GLU A 200 -23.65 -13.00 7.76
C GLU A 200 -22.51 -12.13 8.32
N ILE A 201 -21.27 -12.60 8.17
CA ILE A 201 -20.06 -11.94 8.69
C ILE A 201 -19.54 -10.86 7.75
N ASN A 202 -19.82 -10.92 6.44
CA ASN A 202 -19.53 -9.81 5.54
C ASN A 202 -20.47 -8.65 5.85
N ILE A 203 -20.14 -7.93 6.91
CA ILE A 203 -20.52 -6.54 7.06
C ILE A 203 -20.10 -5.87 5.75
N PRO A 204 -20.97 -5.08 5.10
CA PRO A 204 -20.52 -4.12 4.11
C PRO A 204 -19.63 -3.14 4.86
N ALA A 205 -18.38 -3.55 5.12
CA ALA A 205 -17.34 -2.64 5.49
C ALA A 205 -17.38 -1.62 4.35
N SER A 206 -17.58 -0.36 4.69
CA SER A 206 -17.24 0.75 3.81
C SER A 206 -15.78 0.55 3.44
N ASP A 207 -15.54 -0.21 2.39
CA ASP A 207 -14.26 -0.84 2.09
C ASP A 207 -13.54 0.16 1.21
N PRO A 208 -12.56 0.91 1.76
CA PRO A 208 -11.77 1.82 0.92
C PRO A 208 -11.09 1.05 -0.23
N GLY A 209 -10.87 -0.26 -0.06
CA GLY A 209 -10.36 -1.18 -1.08
C GLY A 209 -11.29 -1.46 -2.26
N GLU A 210 -12.62 -1.54 -2.08
CA GLU A 210 -13.53 -1.60 -3.22
C GLU A 210 -13.51 -0.28 -3.99
N GLY A 211 -13.42 0.84 -3.26
CA GLY A 211 -13.10 2.15 -3.85
C GLY A 211 -11.79 2.13 -4.66
N PHE A 212 -10.74 1.46 -4.19
CA PHE A 212 -9.46 1.33 -4.93
C PHE A 212 -9.56 0.50 -6.22
N TYR A 213 -10.32 -0.60 -6.22
CA TYR A 213 -10.51 -1.39 -7.45
C TYR A 213 -11.41 -0.67 -8.46
N ILE A 214 -12.42 0.06 -7.98
CA ILE A 214 -13.25 0.95 -8.81
C ILE A 214 -12.38 2.09 -9.37
N LEU A 215 -11.57 2.74 -8.52
CA LEU A 215 -10.59 3.74 -8.92
C LEU A 215 -9.63 3.16 -9.96
N GLN A 216 -9.11 1.94 -9.81
CA GLN A 216 -8.20 1.33 -10.79
C GLN A 216 -8.88 1.10 -12.16
N LYS A 217 -10.18 0.81 -12.16
CA LYS A 217 -11.00 0.67 -13.36
C LYS A 217 -11.33 2.04 -14.00
N GLU A 218 -11.46 3.09 -13.17
CA GLU A 218 -11.66 4.49 -13.58
C GLU A 218 -10.34 5.24 -13.89
N ILE A 219 -9.20 4.71 -13.44
CA ILE A 219 -7.82 5.19 -13.67
C ILE A 219 -7.41 5.06 -15.14
N ASN A 220 -8.16 4.32 -15.96
CA ASN A 220 -8.06 4.41 -17.42
C ASN A 220 -8.37 5.82 -17.97
N VAL A 221 -8.69 6.78 -17.10
CA VAL A 221 -8.90 8.17 -17.47
C VAL A 221 -8.18 9.12 -16.51
N ILE A 222 -6.91 8.88 -16.15
CA ILE A 222 -6.10 9.91 -15.45
C ILE A 222 -5.71 11.01 -16.47
N PRO A 223 -6.21 12.26 -16.36
CA PRO A 223 -5.86 13.35 -17.28
C PRO A 223 -4.38 13.73 -17.24
N ASN A 224 -3.68 13.42 -16.15
CA ASN A 224 -2.25 13.67 -16.04
C ASN A 224 -1.46 12.91 -17.10
N VAL A 225 -1.81 11.67 -17.46
CA VAL A 225 -1.12 10.95 -18.55
C VAL A 225 -1.23 11.72 -19.87
N LEU A 226 -2.33 12.42 -20.11
CA LEU A 226 -2.50 13.31 -21.28
C LEU A 226 -1.65 14.58 -21.13
N LYS A 227 -1.64 15.22 -19.96
CA LYS A 227 -0.79 16.40 -19.67
C LYS A 227 0.71 16.10 -19.74
N MET A 228 1.12 14.87 -19.47
CA MET A 228 2.52 14.45 -19.51
C MET A 228 3.05 14.23 -20.92
N ASN A 229 2.17 14.10 -21.90
CA ASN A 229 2.54 14.16 -23.31
C ASN A 229 2.47 15.59 -23.85
N GLU A 230 2.07 16.59 -23.05
CA GLU A 230 2.09 17.97 -23.49
C GLU A 230 3.54 18.49 -23.58
N PRO A 231 3.87 19.29 -24.60
CA PRO A 231 5.24 19.74 -24.85
C PRO A 231 5.91 20.45 -23.65
N TRP A 232 5.15 21.25 -22.90
CA TRP A 232 5.68 22.00 -21.75
C TRP A 232 6.17 21.06 -20.64
N PHE A 233 5.48 19.93 -20.42
CA PHE A 233 5.84 18.98 -19.39
C PHE A 233 7.10 18.21 -19.79
N LEU A 234 7.16 17.76 -21.06
CA LEU A 234 8.32 17.09 -21.62
C LEU A 234 9.56 18.01 -21.61
N GLU A 235 9.40 19.29 -21.96
CA GLU A 235 10.49 20.28 -21.93
C GLU A 235 11.01 20.51 -20.50
N LYS A 236 10.09 20.62 -19.53
CA LYS A 236 10.46 20.81 -18.12
C LYS A 236 11.17 19.58 -17.55
N MET A 237 10.72 18.37 -17.91
CA MET A 237 11.39 17.11 -17.56
C MET A 237 12.77 17.00 -18.20
N GLN A 238 12.93 17.37 -19.48
CA GLN A 238 14.23 17.39 -20.15
C GLN A 238 15.20 18.34 -19.45
N LYS A 239 14.76 19.57 -19.11
CA LYS A 239 15.58 20.54 -18.35
C LYS A 239 15.96 20.04 -16.95
N ALA A 240 15.04 19.41 -16.24
CA ALA A 240 15.31 18.84 -14.92
C ALA A 240 16.35 17.71 -15.00
N THR A 241 16.29 16.89 -16.05
CA THR A 241 17.23 15.78 -16.26
C THR A 241 18.60 16.27 -16.74
N SER A 242 18.66 17.35 -17.53
CA SER A 242 19.94 17.92 -18.02
C SER A 242 20.73 18.67 -16.95
N ASN A 243 20.07 19.19 -15.92
CA ASN A 243 20.70 19.96 -14.85
C ASN A 243 21.15 19.11 -13.64
N GLY A 244 20.79 17.82 -13.61
CA GLY A 244 21.12 16.89 -12.53
C GLY A 244 22.33 15.97 -12.80
N ASN A 245 23.07 16.20 -13.90
CA ASN A 245 24.35 15.54 -14.20
C ASN A 245 25.49 16.55 -14.06
#